data_AF-A0A150WIU2-F1
#
_entry.id   AF-A0A150WIU2-F1
#
_cell.length_a   1.000
_cell.length_b   1.000
_cell.length_c   1.000
_cell.angle_alpha   90.00
_cell.angle_beta   90.00
_cell.angle_gamma   90.00
#
_symmetry.space_group_name_H-M   'P 1'
#
loop_
_entity.id
_entity.type
_entity.pdbx_description
1 polymer ?
#
loop_
_entity_poly.entity_id
_entity_poly.type
_entity_poly.pdbx_seq_one_letter_code
_entity_poly.pdbx_strand_id
1 'polypeptide(L)'
;MGAKKKNEIICRCNEVSRDTIEKAILNGARTLNEIFDTTTAGVGPCGGSCRRKLAPLLQTYLDTGQFPEKIVEDTTGKYPKDSRGPIKPTSDPSDNQ
;
A
#
# COMPACT_ATOMS: atom_id res chain seq x y z
N MET A 1 -14.46 7.83 -16.33
CA MET A 1 -13.28 8.56 -15.79
C MET A 1 -13.36 8.52 -14.27
N GLY A 2 -12.57 7.65 -13.64
CA GLY A 2 -12.63 7.42 -12.18
C GLY A 2 -12.09 8.61 -11.41
N ALA A 3 -12.95 9.23 -10.59
CA ALA A 3 -12.57 10.30 -9.69
C ALA A 3 -11.60 9.76 -8.63
N LYS A 4 -10.29 10.00 -8.84
CA LYS A 4 -9.25 9.64 -7.86
C LYS A 4 -9.54 10.35 -6.54
N LYS A 5 -9.93 9.61 -5.50
CA LYS A 5 -10.08 10.15 -4.14
C LYS A 5 -8.70 10.45 -3.55
N LYS A 6 -8.13 11.60 -3.93
CA LYS A 6 -6.84 12.10 -3.41
C LYS A 6 -6.88 12.45 -1.91
N ASN A 7 -8.08 12.54 -1.33
CA ASN A 7 -8.30 12.98 0.05
C ASN A 7 -8.55 11.85 1.06
N GLU A 8 -8.20 10.60 0.71
CA GLU A 8 -8.31 9.48 1.65
C GLU A 8 -7.25 9.59 2.75
N ILE A 9 -7.65 9.52 4.02
CA ILE A 9 -6.71 9.53 5.16
C ILE A 9 -6.10 8.14 5.33
N ILE A 10 -4.77 8.06 5.16
CA ILE A 10 -4.00 6.82 5.26
C ILE A 10 -3.51 6.60 6.68
N CYS A 11 -2.94 7.64 7.31
CA CYS A 11 -2.54 7.62 8.71
C CYS A 11 -3.54 8.44 9.52
N ARG A 12 -4.36 7.78 10.34
CA ARG A 12 -5.35 8.50 11.18
C ARG A 12 -4.71 9.19 12.38
N CYS A 13 -3.60 8.67 12.90
CA CYS A 13 -2.96 9.17 14.12
C CYS A 13 -2.23 10.50 13.88
N ASN A 14 -1.63 10.66 12.70
CA ASN A 14 -0.94 11.89 12.29
C ASN A 14 -1.67 12.61 11.15
N GLU A 15 -2.94 12.26 10.92
CA GLU A 15 -3.82 12.88 9.92
C GLU A 15 -3.19 13.00 8.50
N VAL A 16 -2.43 11.98 8.09
CA VAL A 16 -1.74 11.99 6.80
C VAL A 16 -2.65 11.43 5.70
N SER A 17 -2.91 12.27 4.71
CA SER A 17 -3.70 11.94 3.53
C SER A 17 -2.88 11.19 2.46
N ARG A 18 -3.59 10.53 1.55
CA ARG A 18 -3.00 9.84 0.41
C ARG A 18 -2.23 10.79 -0.50
N ASP A 19 -2.77 11.97 -0.77
CA ASP A 19 -2.09 13.01 -1.56
C ASP A 19 -0.73 13.39 -0.96
N THR A 20 -0.62 13.48 0.36
CA THR A 20 0.65 13.75 1.06
C THR A 20 1.68 12.65 0.79
N ILE A 21 1.27 11.38 0.85
CA ILE A 21 2.15 10.23 0.55
C ILE A 21 2.58 10.23 -0.91
N GLU A 22 1.64 10.43 -1.85
CA GLU A 22 1.94 10.48 -3.28
C GLU A 22 2.92 11.63 -3.59
N LYS A 23 2.72 12.79 -2.98
CA LYS A 23 3.66 13.93 -3.06
C LYS A 23 5.05 13.56 -2.54
N ALA A 24 5.17 12.89 -1.41
CA ALA A 24 6.48 12.48 -0.89
C ALA A 24 7.23 11.56 -1.87
N ILE A 25 6.52 10.61 -2.47
CA ILE A 25 7.08 9.71 -3.48
C ILE A 25 7.50 10.47 -4.75
N LEU A 26 6.67 11.42 -5.20
CA LEU A 26 7.00 12.28 -6.34
C LEU A 26 8.19 13.22 -6.08
N ASN A 27 8.38 13.63 -4.82
CA ASN A 27 9.56 14.41 -4.39
C ASN A 27 10.84 13.56 -4.31
N GLY A 28 10.74 12.24 -4.53
CA GLY A 28 11.90 11.37 -4.62
C GLY A 28 11.98 10.30 -3.55
N ALA A 29 11.01 10.19 -2.63
CA ALA A 29 11.03 9.12 -1.63
C ALA A 29 10.91 7.74 -2.31
N ARG A 30 11.94 6.89 -2.15
CA ARG A 30 11.99 5.53 -2.73
C ARG A 30 11.90 4.44 -1.68
N THR A 31 11.94 4.81 -0.40
CA THR A 31 11.86 3.88 0.73
C THR A 31 10.75 4.27 1.70
N LEU A 32 10.30 3.31 2.51
CA LEU A 32 9.31 3.56 3.55
C LEU A 32 9.81 4.54 4.62
N ASN A 33 11.09 4.44 5.00
CA ASN A 33 11.69 5.37 5.96
C ASN A 33 11.62 6.81 5.46
N GLU A 34 12.00 7.08 4.21
CA GLU A 34 11.91 8.42 3.65
C GLU A 34 10.48 8.95 3.65
N ILE A 35 9.48 8.10 3.38
CA ILE A 35 8.07 8.50 3.51
C ILE A 35 7.74 8.84 4.97
N PHE A 36 8.23 8.08 5.94
CA PHE A 36 7.97 8.35 7.36
C PHE A 36 8.65 9.65 7.82
N ASP A 37 9.90 9.88 7.41
CA ASP A 37 10.65 11.10 7.73
C ASP A 37 10.02 12.34 7.10
N THR A 38 9.52 12.23 5.87
CA THR A 38 8.92 13.37 5.14
C THR A 38 7.47 13.65 5.52
N THR A 39 6.68 12.60 5.79
CA THR A 39 5.21 12.72 6.00
C THR A 39 4.77 12.48 7.44
N THR A 40 5.67 12.02 8.31
CA THR A 40 5.35 11.53 9.67
C THR A 40 4.38 10.34 9.68
N ALA A 41 3.97 9.80 8.53
CA ALA A 41 3.15 8.60 8.51
C ALA A 41 3.93 7.40 9.08
N GLY A 42 3.24 6.45 9.70
CA GLY A 42 3.86 5.23 10.21
C GLY A 42 4.61 5.38 11.53
N VAL A 43 4.83 6.58 12.06
CA VAL A 43 5.33 6.80 13.43
C VAL A 43 4.17 7.26 14.34
N GLY A 44 4.22 7.00 15.64
CA GLY A 44 3.18 7.48 16.57
C GLY A 44 2.60 6.41 17.49
N PRO A 45 1.70 6.81 18.42
CA PRO A 45 1.26 5.96 19.53
C PRO A 45 0.48 4.72 19.09
N CYS A 46 -0.07 4.74 17.88
CA CYS A 46 -0.79 3.60 17.30
C CYS A 46 0.11 2.53 16.66
N GLY A 47 1.43 2.62 16.86
CA GLY A 47 2.39 1.60 16.41
C GLY A 47 2.59 1.51 14.89
N GLY A 48 2.13 2.52 14.13
CA GLY A 48 2.34 2.56 12.69
C GLY A 48 1.49 1.56 11.90
N SER A 49 0.24 1.30 12.31
CA SER A 49 -0.68 0.40 11.58
C SER A 49 -0.83 0.74 10.08
N CYS A 50 -0.76 2.02 9.72
CA CYS A 50 -0.78 2.51 8.34
C CYS A 50 0.43 2.07 7.49
N ARG A 51 1.54 1.58 8.09
CA ARG A 51 2.70 1.06 7.33
C ARG A 51 2.31 -0.08 6.39
N ARG A 52 1.30 -0.88 6.76
CA ARG A 52 0.76 -1.97 5.92
C ARG A 52 0.08 -1.48 4.63
N LYS A 53 -0.39 -0.22 4.61
CA LYS A 53 -0.93 0.45 3.42
C LYS A 53 0.17 1.04 2.54
N LEU A 54 1.19 1.60 3.19
CA LEU A 54 2.26 2.33 2.52
C LEU A 54 3.20 1.40 1.74
N ALA A 55 3.50 0.23 2.30
CA ALA A 55 4.37 -0.75 1.66
C ALA A 55 3.89 -1.18 0.25
N PRO A 56 2.65 -1.69 0.07
CA PRO A 56 2.17 -2.07 -1.26
C PRO A 56 1.99 -0.88 -2.19
N LEU A 57 1.63 0.31 -1.67
CA LEU A 57 1.50 1.53 -2.46
C LEU A 57 2.85 1.93 -3.08
N LEU A 58 3.90 2.01 -2.26
CA LEU A 58 5.24 2.37 -2.70
C LEU A 58 5.78 1.30 -3.67
N GLN A 59 5.64 0.02 -3.33
CA GLN A 59 6.11 -1.07 -4.19
C GLN A 59 5.45 -1.04 -5.57
N THR A 60 4.13 -0.83 -5.65
CA THR A 60 3.39 -0.71 -6.91
C THR A 60 3.90 0.46 -7.75
N TYR A 61 4.17 1.61 -7.10
CA TYR A 61 4.69 2.78 -7.79
C TYR A 61 6.11 2.55 -8.32
N LEU A 62 6.98 1.89 -7.56
CA LEU A 62 8.34 1.58 -8.00
C LEU A 62 8.37 0.58 -9.17
N ASP A 63 7.44 -0.37 -9.20
CA ASP A 63 7.35 -1.40 -10.23
C ASP A 63 6.70 -0.89 -11.53
N THR A 64 5.58 -0.17 -11.41
CA THR A 64 4.75 0.24 -12.56
C THR A 64 4.90 1.73 -12.94
N GLY A 65 5.47 2.55 -12.06
CA GLY A 65 5.48 4.01 -12.20
C GLY A 65 4.12 4.68 -11.95
N GLN A 66 3.09 3.93 -11.54
CA GLN A 66 1.74 4.46 -11.32
C GLN A 66 1.21 4.15 -9.92
N PHE A 67 0.38 5.05 -9.40
CA PHE A 67 -0.27 4.85 -8.11
C PHE A 67 -1.53 3.97 -8.25
N PRO A 68 -1.73 2.96 -7.38
CA PRO A 68 -2.90 2.07 -7.46
C PRO A 68 -4.18 2.83 -7.17
N GLU A 69 -5.28 2.56 -7.90
CA GLU A 69 -6.52 3.31 -7.70
C GLU A 69 -7.14 3.09 -6.30
N LYS A 70 -6.96 1.88 -5.73
CA LYS A 70 -7.40 1.51 -4.38
C LYS A 70 -6.23 0.98 -3.56
N ILE A 71 -6.15 1.41 -2.31
CA ILE A 71 -5.16 0.91 -1.34
C ILE A 71 -5.82 -0.25 -0.59
N VAL A 72 -5.41 -1.47 -0.91
CA VAL A 72 -5.82 -2.67 -0.17
C VAL A 72 -4.87 -2.87 1.01
N GLU A 73 -5.44 -2.88 2.21
CA GLU A 73 -4.74 -3.30 3.42
C GLU A 73 -4.60 -4.81 3.37
N ASP A 74 -3.37 -5.34 3.43
CA ASP A 74 -3.20 -6.76 3.72
C ASP A 74 -3.55 -7.00 5.20
N THR A 75 -4.82 -7.29 5.46
CA THR A 75 -5.35 -7.68 6.77
C THR A 75 -5.19 -9.18 7.02
N THR A 76 -4.72 -9.95 6.04
CA THR A 76 -4.63 -11.40 6.13
C THR A 76 -3.46 -11.89 6.99
N GLY A 77 -2.53 -11.00 7.39
CA GLY A 77 -1.40 -11.36 8.24
C GLY A 77 -0.41 -12.31 7.58
N LYS A 78 -0.59 -12.59 6.29
CA LYS A 78 0.33 -13.38 5.47
C LYS A 78 1.14 -12.41 4.64
N TYR A 79 2.32 -12.07 5.14
CA TYR A 79 3.35 -11.45 4.30
C TYR A 79 3.51 -12.35 3.06
N PRO A 80 3.29 -11.86 1.82
CA PRO A 80 3.55 -12.68 0.64
C PRO A 80 5.04 -13.00 0.64
N LYS A 81 5.37 -14.23 1.02
CA LYS A 81 6.71 -14.77 0.83
C LYS A 81 6.80 -15.10 -0.65
N ASP A 82 7.83 -14.55 -1.27
CA ASP A 82 8.29 -14.79 -2.63
C ASP A 82 7.71 -13.88 -3.73
N SER A 83 8.66 -13.30 -4.47
CA SER A 83 8.53 -12.27 -5.49
C SER A 83 7.94 -12.78 -6.81
N ARG A 84 6.95 -13.66 -6.75
CA ARG A 84 6.15 -14.08 -7.91
C ARG A 84 4.71 -13.95 -7.50
N GLY A 85 3.93 -13.25 -8.33
CA GLY A 85 2.55 -12.90 -8.06
C GLY A 85 1.68 -14.10 -7.65
N PRO A 86 0.45 -13.83 -7.19
CA PRO A 86 -0.44 -14.88 -6.71
C PRO A 86 -0.54 -15.97 -7.78
N ILE A 87 -0.05 -17.17 -7.48
CA ILE A 87 -0.46 -18.37 -8.19
C ILE A 87 -1.98 -18.37 -8.15
N LYS A 88 -2.58 -18.13 -9.31
CA LYS A 88 -4.01 -18.33 -9.49
C LYS A 88 -4.31 -19.72 -8.96
N PRO A 89 -5.27 -19.92 -8.04
CA PRO A 89 -5.81 -21.24 -7.85
C PRO A 89 -6.38 -21.62 -9.21
N THR A 90 -5.71 -22.51 -9.92
CA THR A 90 -6.26 -23.12 -11.12
C THR A 90 -7.49 -23.87 -10.66
N SER A 91 -8.64 -23.29 -10.99
CA SER A 91 -9.94 -23.91 -10.85
C SER A 91 -9.96 -25.27 -11.55
N ASP A 92 -10.61 -26.21 -10.85
CA ASP A 92 -11.37 -27.35 -11.36
C ASP A 92 -10.60 -28.57 -11.91
N PRO A 93 -11.16 -29.81 -11.88
CA PRO A 93 -12.60 -30.13 -11.85
C PRO A 93 -13.06 -31.35 -10.99
N SER A 94 -14.40 -31.44 -10.83
CA SER A 94 -15.23 -32.66 -10.80
C SER A 94 -15.13 -33.65 -9.62
N ASP A 95 -16.27 -33.79 -8.95
CA ASP A 95 -17.14 -34.99 -8.94
C ASP A 95 -16.50 -36.39 -8.90
N ASN A 96 -17.14 -37.24 -8.08
CA ASN A 96 -17.10 -38.71 -8.08
C ASN A 96 -15.95 -39.29 -7.23
N GLN A 97 -16.17 -39.89 -6.05
CA GLN A 97 -17.17 -40.92 -5.71
C GLN A 97 -17.29 -41.10 -4.19
#